data_AF-A0A191HWM7-F1
#
_entry.id   AF-A0A191HWM7-F1
#
_cell.length_a   1.000
_cell.length_b   1.000
_cell.length_c   1.000
_cell.angle_alpha   90.00
_cell.angle_beta   90.00
_cell.angle_gamma   90.00
#
_symmetry.space_group_name_H-M   'P 1'
#
loop_
_entity.id
_entity.type
_entity.pdbx_description
1 polymer ?
#
loop_
_entity_poly.entity_id
_entity_poly.type
_entity_poly.pdbx_seq_one_letter_code
_entity_poly.pdbx_strand_id
1 'polypeptide(L)' 'MQAAEKLNNEYISKQKGYISWKQMVDGNTWADFLQFETMADVKNFEENSSNAGELAENFYSYIDLNSCKVNYFSIVRSY' A
#
# COMPACT_ATOMS: atom_id res chain seq x y z
N MET A 1 0.27 -13.11 3.63
CA MET A 1 0.02 -12.27 4.81
C MET A 1 1.31 -11.68 5.39
N GLN A 2 2.27 -12.49 5.88
CA GLN A 2 3.46 -11.96 6.59
C GLN A 2 4.30 -10.94 5.78
N ALA A 3 4.52 -11.15 4.48
CA ALA A 3 5.33 -10.23 3.67
C ALA A 3 4.68 -8.83 3.52
N ALA A 4 3.37 -8.78 3.28
CA ALA A 4 2.62 -7.53 3.15
C ALA A 4 2.57 -6.76 4.48
N GLU A 5 2.28 -7.46 5.57
CA GLU A 5 2.26 -6.90 6.92
C GLU A 5 3.65 -6.39 7.33
N LYS A 6 4.70 -7.16 7.04
CA LYS A 6 6.08 -6.75 7.32
C LYS A 6 6.47 -5.51 6.52
N LEU A 7 6.17 -5.47 5.22
CA LEU A 7 6.40 -4.30 4.37
C LEU A 7 5.66 -3.07 4.93
N ASN A 8 4.42 -3.25 5.39
CA ASN A 8 3.67 -2.17 6.02
C ASN A 8 4.34 -1.67 7.30
N ASN A 9 4.63 -2.58 8.24
CA ASN A 9 5.16 -2.22 9.56
C ASN A 9 6.57 -1.63 9.49
N GLU A 10 7.39 -2.10 8.54
CA GLU A 10 8.79 -1.70 8.45
C GLU A 10 9.05 -0.53 7.50
N TYR A 11 8.17 -0.29 6.51
CA TYR A 11 8.36 0.75 5.51
C TYR A 11 7.14 1.66 5.30
N ILE A 12 5.96 1.12 4.94
CA ILE A 12 4.81 1.94 4.52
C ILE A 12 4.28 2.81 5.67
N SER A 13 4.20 2.25 6.88
CA SER A 13 3.72 2.95 8.07
C SER A 13 4.61 4.12 8.51
N LYS A 14 5.82 4.22 7.97
CA LYS A 14 6.78 5.30 8.25
C LYS A 14 6.70 6.44 7.23
N GLN A 15 5.89 6.28 6.18
CA GLN A 15 5.74 7.28 5.14
C GLN A 15 4.93 8.47 5.66
N LYS A 16 5.25 9.66 5.15
CA LYS A 16 4.54 10.88 5.52
C LYS A 16 3.04 10.72 5.25
N GLY A 17 2.22 11.17 6.19
CA GLY A 17 0.77 11.17 6.06
C GLY A 17 0.12 9.79 6.15
N TYR A 18 0.86 8.70 6.46
CA TYR A 18 0.25 7.38 6.67
C TYR A 18 -0.77 7.40 7.82
N ILE A 19 -1.93 6.79 7.60
CA ILE A 19 -2.99 6.63 8.62
C ILE A 19 -3.17 5.15 8.97
N SER A 20 -3.40 4.31 7.97
CA SER A 20 -3.67 2.89 8.21
C SER A 20 -3.45 2.02 6.99
N TRP A 21 -3.34 0.72 7.24
CA TRP A 21 -3.31 -0.34 6.25
C TRP A 21 -4.25 -1.45 6.68
N LYS A 22 -4.94 -2.05 5.71
CA LYS A 22 -5.76 -3.23 5.90
C LYS A 22 -5.68 -4.12 4.69
N GLN A 23 -5.38 -5.39 4.89
CA GLN A 23 -5.51 -6.41 3.86
C GLN A 23 -6.94 -6.97 3.85
N MET A 24 -7.52 -7.04 2.65
CA MET A 24 -8.80 -7.70 2.38
C MET A 24 -8.54 -8.92 1.53
N VAL A 25 -9.10 -10.07 1.90
CA VAL A 25 -8.87 -11.35 1.22
C VAL A 25 -10.21 -11.92 0.77
N ASP A 26 -10.28 -12.36 -0.48
CA ASP A 26 -11.40 -13.07 -1.07
C ASP A 26 -10.88 -14.23 -1.93
N GLY A 27 -10.99 -15.46 -1.41
CA GLY A 27 -10.42 -16.65 -2.03
C GLY A 27 -8.92 -16.53 -2.27
N ASN A 28 -8.51 -16.59 -3.55
CA ASN A 28 -7.11 -16.46 -3.98
C ASN A 28 -6.72 -15.02 -4.36
N THR A 29 -7.62 -14.05 -4.17
CA THR A 29 -7.37 -12.64 -4.45
C THR A 29 -7.28 -11.88 -3.13
N TRP A 30 -6.41 -10.89 -3.10
CA TRP A 30 -6.35 -9.96 -1.97
C TRP A 30 -6.17 -8.53 -2.50
N ALA A 31 -6.55 -7.56 -1.67
CA ALA A 31 -6.34 -6.15 -1.92
C ALA A 31 -5.84 -5.47 -0.64
N ASP A 32 -4.81 -4.63 -0.78
CA ASP A 32 -4.32 -3.80 0.31
C ASP A 32 -5.01 -2.44 0.23
N PHE A 33 -5.69 -2.07 1.31
CA PHE A 33 -6.30 -0.78 1.50
C PHE A 33 -5.37 0.10 2.33
N LEU A 34 -4.82 1.13 1.71
CA LEU A 34 -3.95 2.11 2.34
C LEU A 34 -4.69 3.43 2.50
N GLN A 35 -4.57 4.04 3.68
CA GLN A 35 -5.13 5.35 3.96
C GLN A 35 -4.01 6.32 4.32
N PHE A 36 -4.05 7.49 3.69
CA PHE A 36 -3.15 8.61 3.94
C PHE A 36 -3.94 9.90 4.17
N GLU A 37 -3.31 10.90 4.77
CA GLU A 37 -3.89 12.22 5.03
C GLU A 37 -4.25 12.96 3.74
N THR A 38 -3.38 12.91 2.72
CA THR A 38 -3.58 13.64 1.46
C THR A 38 -3.24 12.77 0.24
N MET A 39 -3.84 13.10 -0.90
CA MET A 39 -3.49 12.47 -2.18
C MET A 39 -2.03 12.75 -2.59
N ALA A 40 -1.47 13.89 -2.18
CA ALA A 40 -0.07 14.21 -2.44
C ALA A 40 0.86 13.24 -1.70
N ASP A 41 0.54 12.88 -0.45
CA ASP A 41 1.31 11.89 0.31
C ASP A 41 1.21 10.49 -0.33
N VAL A 42 0.03 10.09 -0.83
CA VAL A 42 -0.13 8.84 -1.60
C VAL A 42 0.76 8.81 -2.84
N LYS A 43 0.78 9.91 -3.61
CA LYS A 43 1.57 9.99 -4.85
C LYS A 43 3.07 9.97 -4.56
N ASN A 44 3.50 10.72 -3.55
CA ASN A 44 4.90 10.68 -3.10
C ASN A 44 5.30 9.27 -2.64
N PHE A 45 4.45 8.58 -1.90
CA PHE A 45 4.70 7.19 -1.51
C PHE A 45 4.82 6.25 -2.72
N GLU A 46 3.89 6.33 -3.67
CA GLU A 46 3.89 5.50 -4.89
C GLU A 46 5.18 5.67 -5.69
N GLU A 47 5.57 6.93 -5.96
CA GLU A 47 6.79 7.28 -6.71
C GLU A 47 8.08 6.81 -6.03
N ASN A 48 8.07 6.71 -4.69
CA ASN A 48 9.24 6.33 -3.90
C ASN A 48 9.20 4.88 -3.40
N SER A 49 8.16 4.11 -3.76
CA SER A 49 7.93 2.75 -3.25
C SER A 49 9.10 1.78 -3.54
N SER A 50 9.89 2.04 -4.57
CA SER A 50 11.12 1.28 -4.89
C SER A 50 12.19 1.38 -3.80
N ASN A 51 12.14 2.40 -2.94
CA ASN A 51 13.11 2.60 -1.85
C ASN A 51 12.91 1.62 -0.67
N ALA A 52 11.87 0.77 -0.71
CA ALA A 52 11.66 -0.29 0.26
C ALA A 52 12.61 -1.49 0.11
N GLY A 53 13.38 -1.55 -0.99
CA GLY A 53 14.41 -2.58 -1.22
C GLY A 53 13.87 -4.00 -1.10
N GLU A 54 14.59 -4.86 -0.37
CA GLU A 54 14.26 -6.28 -0.17
C GLU A 54 12.85 -6.53 0.39
N LEU A 55 12.30 -5.59 1.18
CA LEU A 55 10.93 -5.72 1.69
C LEU A 55 9.90 -5.68 0.55
N ALA A 56 10.09 -4.77 -0.40
CA ALA A 56 9.23 -4.68 -1.58
C ALA A 56 9.46 -5.85 -2.52
N GLU A 57 10.71 -6.25 -2.77
CA GLU A 57 11.02 -7.40 -3.62
C GLU A 57 10.37 -8.69 -3.10
N ASN A 58 10.49 -8.95 -1.79
CA ASN A 58 9.86 -10.11 -1.17
C ASN A 58 8.33 -10.06 -1.28
N PHE A 59 7.72 -8.89 -1.06
CA PHE A 59 6.28 -8.73 -1.23
C PHE A 59 5.83 -8.96 -2.68
N TYR A 60 6.52 -8.35 -3.66
CA TYR A 60 6.21 -8.50 -5.09
C TYR A 60 6.45 -9.91 -5.61
N SER A 61 7.30 -10.72 -4.97
CA SER A 61 7.50 -12.13 -5.35
C SER A 61 6.23 -12.99 -5.26
N TYR A 62 5.23 -12.54 -4.50
CA TYR A 62 3.93 -13.20 -4.35
C TYR A 62 2.85 -12.66 -5.31
N ILE A 63 3.20 -11.74 -6.21
CA ILE A 63 2.26 -10.93 -6.97
C ILE A 63 2.59 -11.01 -8.46
N ASP A 64 1.62 -11.39 -9.29
CA ASP A 64 1.70 -11.10 -10.71
C ASP A 64 1.36 -9.62 -10.94
N LEU A 65 2.40 -8.79 -11.10
CA LEU A 65 2.25 -7.35 -11.30
C LEU A 65 1.39 -6.99 -12.51
N ASN A 66 1.28 -7.87 -13.52
CA ASN A 66 0.42 -7.63 -14.69
C ASN A 66 -1.07 -7.75 -14.35
N SER A 67 -1.40 -8.42 -13.24
CA SER A 67 -2.76 -8.58 -12.74
C SER A 67 -3.18 -7.47 -11.77
N CYS A 68 -2.24 -6.62 -11.34
CA CYS A 68 -2.48 -5.59 -10.34
C CYS A 68 -3.23 -4.39 -10.90
N LYS A 69 -4.14 -3.85 -10.08
CA LYS A 69 -4.79 -2.57 -10.31
C LYS A 69 -4.66 -1.71 -9.06
N VAL A 70 -4.28 -0.45 -9.26
CA VAL A 70 -4.26 0.56 -8.19
C VAL A 70 -5.39 1.54 -8.44
N ASN A 71 -6.19 1.80 -7.42
CA ASN A 71 -7.32 2.74 -7.48
C ASN A 71 -7.13 3.83 -6.43
N TYR A 72 -7.40 5.08 -6.83
CA TYR A 72 -7.26 6.25 -5.97
C TYR A 72 -8.64 6.79 -5.60
N PHE A 73 -8.85 7.02 -4.31
CA PHE A 73 -10.08 7.62 -3.79
C PHE A 73 -9.74 8.78 -2.85
N SER A 74 -10.64 9.76 -2.76
CA SER A 74 -10.56 10.83 -1.77
C SER A 74 -11.90 10.95 -1.06
N ILE A 75 -11.86 11.02 0.27
CA ILE A 75 -13.06 11.18 1.10
C ILE A 75 -13.11 12.65 1.52
N VAL A 76 -14.08 13.39 1.01
CA VAL A 76 -14.32 14.79 1.39
C VAL A 76 -15.53 14.82 2.32
N ARG A 77 -15.35 15.27 3.56
CA ARG A 77 -16.48 15.57 4.45
C ARG A 77 -17.03 16.96 4.10
N SER A 78 -18.26 17.00 3.61
CA SER A 78 -19.04 18.23 3.48
C SER A 78 -19.94 18.41 4.71
N TYR A 79 -19.99 19.62 5.25
CA TYR A 79 -20.87 20.02 6.35
C TYR A 79 -22.02 20.87 5.82
#